data_AF-A0A9E3NHI7-F1
#
_entry.id   AF-A0A9E3NHI7-F1
#
_cell.length_a   1.000
_cell.length_b   1.000
_cell.length_c   1.000
_cell.angle_alpha   90.00
_cell.angle_beta   90.00
_cell.angle_gamma   90.00
#
_symmetry.space_group_name_H-M   'P 1'
#
loop_
_entity.id
_entity.type
_entity.pdbx_description
1 polymer ?
#
loop_
_entity_poly.entity_id
_entity_poly.type
_entity_poly.pdbx_seq_one_letter_code
_entity_poly.pdbx_strand_id
1 'polypeptide(L)'
;MDLNKIPETCYIIEEELLRRNLTLIKSVAERADVEIILAFKGFAMWSTFPIVREYIKGATASSLFEARLCFEEMKTKAHSYVVAIAPNEIDELLDYSSVLTFNSLSQFELYKDKCKAKGVSMGVRVNPEYSEVTTELYNPCSPNSRLGVTAEHFGDKLPEGIDGIHFHALCENDSYTLEKTLEAFERKFGYLIKQAKWVNFGGGHLMTRKGYDVEHLISVLKAFKSRYNHIHVILEPGSAFAWQTGYLVSQVLDVVESNGVKTAMLDISFTAHMPDCLEMPYRPKIWGATDPIKGKPTYRIGGTSCLSGDYMFEYSFENELKVGDRVVFDDMIHYTMVKSNMFNGVSHPSIAIWTKENQFQLVRKFGYVDYKSRLS
;
A
#
# COMPACT_ATOMS: atom_id res chain seq x y z
N MET A 1 6.14 -15.44 -17.03
CA MET A 1 7.60 -15.25 -16.80
C MET A 1 8.37 -16.56 -16.92
N ASP A 2 9.57 -16.55 -17.52
CA ASP A 2 10.49 -17.71 -17.58
C ASP A 2 11.53 -17.62 -16.46
N LEU A 3 11.46 -18.54 -15.49
CA LEU A 3 12.31 -18.52 -14.29
C LEU A 3 13.80 -18.74 -14.60
N ASN A 4 14.14 -19.33 -15.75
CA ASN A 4 15.53 -19.57 -16.14
C ASN A 4 16.26 -18.26 -16.52
N LYS A 5 15.52 -17.20 -16.85
CA LYS A 5 16.07 -15.88 -17.15
C LYS A 5 16.29 -15.01 -15.91
N ILE A 6 16.00 -15.54 -14.72
CA ILE A 6 16.11 -14.82 -13.45
C ILE A 6 17.39 -15.32 -12.77
N PRO A 7 18.47 -14.51 -12.75
CA PRO A 7 19.77 -14.98 -12.26
C PRO A 7 19.85 -15.03 -10.74
N GLU A 8 19.05 -14.23 -10.03
CA GLU A 8 19.20 -14.01 -8.59
C GLU A 8 17.86 -13.81 -7.89
N THR A 9 17.89 -13.83 -6.57
CA THR A 9 16.73 -13.59 -5.72
C THR A 9 16.27 -12.14 -5.82
N CYS A 10 15.01 -11.96 -6.20
CA CYS A 10 14.50 -10.66 -6.55
C CYS A 10 12.98 -10.53 -6.44
N TYR A 11 12.54 -9.31 -6.14
CA TYR A 11 11.20 -8.84 -6.43
C TYR A 11 11.08 -8.57 -7.92
N ILE A 12 10.08 -9.15 -8.57
CA ILE A 12 9.83 -8.95 -9.99
C ILE A 12 8.39 -8.54 -10.18
N ILE A 13 8.18 -7.33 -10.69
CA ILE A 13 6.87 -6.89 -11.17
C ILE A 13 6.74 -7.21 -12.66
N GLU A 14 5.62 -7.81 -13.07
CA GLU A 14 5.29 -8.00 -14.49
C GLU A 14 4.56 -6.77 -15.02
N GLU A 15 5.11 -6.14 -16.06
CA GLU A 15 4.55 -4.93 -16.66
C GLU A 15 3.11 -5.11 -17.15
N GLU A 16 2.82 -6.23 -17.82
CA GLU A 16 1.48 -6.54 -18.35
C GLU A 16 0.44 -6.65 -17.22
N LEU A 17 0.79 -7.24 -16.08
CA LEU A 17 -0.11 -7.36 -14.94
C LEU A 17 -0.35 -5.98 -14.28
N LEU A 18 0.69 -5.15 -14.15
CA LEU A 18 0.55 -3.77 -13.68
C LEU A 18 -0.37 -2.97 -14.61
N ARG A 19 -0.15 -3.03 -15.94
CA ARG A 19 -0.98 -2.33 -16.93
C ARG A 19 -2.44 -2.79 -16.90
N ARG A 20 -2.70 -4.07 -16.66
CA ARG A 20 -4.06 -4.60 -16.46
C ARG A 20 -4.75 -3.94 -15.27
N ASN A 21 -4.07 -3.86 -14.12
CA ASN A 21 -4.61 -3.20 -12.93
C ASN A 21 -4.86 -1.71 -13.17
N LEU A 22 -3.89 -1.01 -13.76
CA LEU A 22 -3.99 0.41 -14.10
C LEU A 22 -5.14 0.70 -15.08
N THR A 23 -5.38 -0.18 -16.04
CA THR A 23 -6.51 -0.07 -17.00
C THR A 23 -7.85 -0.12 -16.27
N LEU A 24 -8.02 -1.05 -15.32
CA LEU A 24 -9.23 -1.15 -14.53
C LEU A 24 -9.42 0.09 -13.64
N ILE A 25 -8.36 0.53 -12.95
CA ILE A 25 -8.38 1.73 -12.09
C ILE A 25 -8.80 2.96 -12.89
N LYS A 26 -8.19 3.17 -14.08
CA LYS A 26 -8.57 4.26 -14.98
C LYS A 26 -10.03 4.18 -15.40
N SER A 27 -10.51 2.99 -15.77
CA SER A 27 -11.93 2.78 -16.11
C SER A 27 -12.87 3.13 -14.94
N VAL A 28 -12.53 2.78 -13.71
CA VAL A 28 -13.35 3.15 -12.53
C VAL A 28 -13.37 4.66 -12.36
N ALA A 29 -12.21 5.31 -12.41
CA ALA A 29 -12.08 6.77 -12.31
C ALA A 29 -12.95 7.50 -13.35
N GLU A 30 -12.83 7.11 -14.62
CA GLU A 30 -13.58 7.70 -15.73
C GLU A 30 -15.09 7.43 -15.63
N ARG A 31 -15.48 6.19 -15.33
CA ARG A 31 -16.91 5.80 -15.32
C ARG A 31 -17.65 6.37 -14.12
N ALA A 32 -16.98 6.55 -12.98
CA ALA A 32 -17.55 7.14 -11.77
C ALA A 32 -17.35 8.66 -11.68
N ASP A 33 -16.56 9.24 -12.60
CA ASP A 33 -16.17 10.66 -12.59
C ASP A 33 -15.50 11.05 -11.25
N VAL A 34 -14.50 10.26 -10.84
CA VAL A 34 -13.72 10.48 -9.61
C VAL A 34 -12.23 10.53 -9.92
N GLU A 35 -11.45 11.12 -9.04
CA GLU A 35 -9.99 11.04 -9.09
C GLU A 35 -9.51 9.80 -8.34
N ILE A 36 -8.59 9.04 -8.94
CA ILE A 36 -7.88 7.96 -8.24
C ILE A 36 -6.38 8.25 -8.30
N ILE A 37 -5.76 8.30 -7.13
CA ILE A 37 -4.33 8.56 -6.94
C ILE A 37 -3.63 7.35 -6.29
N LEU A 38 -2.34 7.18 -6.56
CA LEU A 38 -1.56 6.07 -6.00
C LEU A 38 -1.12 6.37 -4.56
N ALA A 39 -1.36 5.46 -3.61
CA ALA A 39 -0.79 5.56 -2.26
C ALA A 39 0.58 4.91 -2.12
N PHE A 40 1.61 5.72 -1.92
CA PHE A 40 3.01 5.27 -1.82
C PHE A 40 3.29 4.34 -0.63
N LYS A 41 2.56 4.53 0.49
CA LYS A 41 2.62 3.64 1.65
C LYS A 41 2.48 2.16 1.28
N GLY A 42 1.68 1.83 0.26
CA GLY A 42 1.50 0.46 -0.22
C GLY A 42 2.40 0.09 -1.40
N PHE A 43 2.72 1.04 -2.28
CA PHE A 43 3.52 0.79 -3.48
C PHE A 43 4.25 2.04 -3.97
N ALA A 44 5.59 2.02 -3.95
CA ALA A 44 6.44 3.16 -4.33
C ALA A 44 7.65 2.75 -5.21
N MET A 45 7.51 1.70 -6.04
CA MET A 45 8.57 1.30 -6.98
C MET A 45 8.66 2.31 -8.14
N TRP A 46 9.37 3.42 -7.91
CA TRP A 46 9.37 4.59 -8.78
C TRP A 46 9.82 4.34 -10.22
N SER A 47 10.62 3.31 -10.47
CA SER A 47 10.97 2.85 -11.83
C SER A 47 9.74 2.47 -12.68
N THR A 48 8.59 2.20 -12.06
CA THR A 48 7.31 1.90 -12.74
C THR A 48 6.44 3.15 -12.94
N PHE A 49 6.76 4.28 -12.31
CA PHE A 49 5.94 5.50 -12.39
C PHE A 49 5.77 6.05 -13.81
N PRO A 50 6.74 5.92 -14.75
CA PRO A 50 6.48 6.22 -16.16
C PRO A 50 5.25 5.51 -16.73
N ILE A 51 5.06 4.23 -16.39
CA ILE A 51 3.90 3.43 -16.80
C ILE A 51 2.65 3.92 -16.08
N VAL A 52 2.73 4.11 -14.75
CA VAL A 52 1.59 4.58 -13.93
C VAL A 52 1.02 5.91 -14.46
N ARG A 53 1.89 6.84 -14.88
CA ARG A 53 1.50 8.14 -15.45
C ARG A 53 0.69 8.07 -16.74
N GLU A 54 0.75 6.96 -17.47
CA GLU A 54 -0.09 6.77 -18.67
C GLU A 54 -1.58 6.62 -18.30
N TYR A 55 -1.88 6.28 -17.04
CA TYR A 55 -3.23 5.95 -16.59
C TYR A 55 -3.79 6.92 -15.55
N ILE A 56 -2.96 7.40 -14.62
CA ILE A 56 -3.35 8.32 -13.53
C ILE A 56 -2.28 9.40 -13.30
N LYS A 57 -2.65 10.54 -12.69
CA LYS A 57 -1.78 11.73 -12.61
C LYS A 57 -1.45 12.24 -11.21
N GLY A 58 -1.77 11.45 -10.17
CA GLY A 58 -1.58 11.88 -8.78
C GLY A 58 -1.11 10.74 -7.88
N ALA A 59 -0.52 11.11 -6.75
CA ALA A 59 -0.19 10.19 -5.67
C ALA A 59 -0.43 10.86 -4.31
N THR A 60 -0.69 10.02 -3.31
CA THR A 60 -0.77 10.43 -1.91
C THR A 60 0.52 10.04 -1.18
N ALA A 61 0.97 10.94 -0.31
CA ALA A 61 2.22 10.81 0.44
C ALA A 61 1.98 11.02 1.93
N SER A 62 2.61 10.20 2.75
CA SER A 62 2.48 10.18 4.20
C SER A 62 3.68 10.72 4.97
N SER A 63 4.70 11.18 4.25
CA SER A 63 5.93 11.78 4.80
C SER A 63 6.56 12.77 3.82
N LEU A 64 7.52 13.56 4.30
CA LEU A 64 8.32 14.46 3.45
C LEU A 64 9.01 13.71 2.31
N PHE A 65 9.62 12.55 2.59
CA PHE A 65 10.33 11.77 1.57
C PHE A 65 9.38 11.17 0.53
N GLU A 66 8.18 10.73 0.92
CA GLU A 66 7.18 10.29 -0.07
C GLU A 66 6.68 11.47 -0.92
N ALA A 67 6.48 12.65 -0.32
CA ALA A 67 6.05 13.83 -1.06
C ALA A 67 7.11 14.27 -2.07
N ARG A 68 8.38 14.28 -1.65
CA ARG A 68 9.52 14.55 -2.53
C ARG A 68 9.66 13.51 -3.64
N LEU A 69 9.51 12.22 -3.33
CA LEU A 69 9.51 11.15 -4.34
C LEU A 69 8.39 11.34 -5.36
N CYS A 70 7.22 11.82 -4.92
CA CYS A 70 6.10 12.10 -5.82
C CYS A 70 6.47 13.23 -6.79
N PHE A 71 7.02 14.32 -6.25
CA PHE A 71 7.47 15.46 -7.05
C PHE A 71 8.58 15.05 -8.04
N GLU A 72 9.61 14.36 -7.55
CA GLU A 72 10.78 13.98 -8.34
C GLU A 72 10.46 12.88 -9.35
N GLU A 73 9.72 11.83 -9.00
CA GLU A 73 9.58 10.64 -9.85
C GLU A 73 8.19 10.47 -10.46
N MET A 74 7.13 10.83 -9.73
CA MET A 74 5.76 10.85 -10.28
C MET A 74 5.48 12.15 -11.06
N LYS A 75 6.38 13.14 -10.99
CA LYS A 75 6.34 14.41 -11.74
C LYS A 75 5.08 15.22 -11.48
N THR A 76 4.56 15.14 -10.26
CA THR A 76 3.38 15.87 -9.80
C THR A 76 3.51 16.18 -8.31
N LYS A 77 2.78 17.18 -7.82
CA LYS A 77 2.73 17.46 -6.38
C LYS A 77 1.85 16.43 -5.68
N ALA A 78 2.23 16.05 -4.46
CA ALA A 78 1.52 15.04 -3.69
C ALA A 78 0.25 15.59 -3.02
N HIS A 79 -0.73 14.71 -2.81
CA HIS A 79 -1.72 14.89 -1.76
C HIS A 79 -1.09 14.36 -0.47
N SER A 80 -0.74 15.22 0.47
CA SER A 80 -0.01 14.82 1.67
C SER A 80 -0.93 14.65 2.86
N TYR A 81 -0.79 13.54 3.58
CA TYR A 81 -1.37 13.32 4.89
C TYR A 81 -0.30 12.82 5.85
N VAL A 82 0.19 13.70 6.73
CA VAL A 82 1.19 13.35 7.75
C VAL A 82 0.51 13.39 9.11
N VAL A 83 0.61 12.29 9.87
CA VAL A 83 -0.08 12.16 11.17
C VAL A 83 0.34 13.28 12.15
N ALA A 84 1.63 13.57 12.20
CA ALA A 84 2.19 14.67 12.97
C ALA A 84 3.36 15.27 12.18
N ILE A 85 3.23 16.55 11.80
CA ILE A 85 4.23 17.23 10.98
C ILE A 85 5.34 17.75 11.90
N ALA A 86 6.58 17.38 11.58
CA ALA A 86 7.74 17.92 12.27
C ALA A 86 7.96 19.40 11.89
N PRO A 87 8.19 20.32 12.84
CA PRO A 87 8.30 21.75 12.55
C PRO A 87 9.41 22.12 11.55
N ASN A 88 10.48 21.32 11.48
CA ASN A 88 11.58 21.50 10.56
C ASN A 88 11.30 20.95 9.15
N GLU A 89 10.21 20.22 8.94
CA GLU A 89 9.87 19.61 7.65
C GLU A 89 8.75 20.35 6.90
N ILE A 90 7.92 21.15 7.60
CA ILE A 90 6.71 21.74 7.02
C ILE A 90 6.99 22.58 5.76
N ASP A 91 8.04 23.40 5.76
CA ASP A 91 8.29 24.32 4.65
C ASP A 91 8.68 23.54 3.37
N GLU A 92 9.51 22.51 3.51
CA GLU A 92 9.90 21.63 2.39
C GLU A 92 8.72 20.73 1.96
N LEU A 93 7.93 20.23 2.91
CA LEU A 93 6.73 19.44 2.61
C LEU A 93 5.76 20.22 1.71
N LEU A 94 5.48 21.49 2.04
CA LEU A 94 4.58 22.34 1.26
C LEU A 94 5.10 22.65 -0.15
N ASP A 95 6.42 22.60 -0.38
CA ASP A 95 6.98 22.76 -1.72
C ASP A 95 6.62 21.59 -2.64
N TYR A 96 6.45 20.39 -2.07
CA TYR A 96 6.11 19.16 -2.79
C TYR A 96 4.62 18.77 -2.74
N SER A 97 3.78 19.48 -1.96
CA SER A 97 2.36 19.15 -1.80
C SER A 97 1.44 20.13 -2.55
N SER A 98 0.38 19.60 -3.17
CA SER A 98 -0.76 20.39 -3.68
C SER A 98 -1.91 20.42 -2.68
N VAL A 99 -2.05 19.36 -1.89
CA VAL A 99 -2.99 19.22 -0.78
C VAL A 99 -2.22 18.83 0.48
N LEU A 100 -2.57 19.42 1.62
CA LEU A 100 -2.13 18.96 2.94
C LEU A 100 -3.34 18.69 3.82
N THR A 101 -3.55 17.42 4.15
CA THR A 101 -4.59 16.96 5.07
C THR A 101 -4.02 16.85 6.48
N PHE A 102 -4.60 17.59 7.41
CA PHE A 102 -4.22 17.56 8.82
C PHE A 102 -4.92 16.45 9.58
N ASN A 103 -4.19 15.78 10.48
CA ASN A 103 -4.77 14.77 11.38
C ASN A 103 -5.59 15.38 12.52
N SER A 104 -5.29 16.62 12.92
CA SER A 104 -5.95 17.31 14.03
C SER A 104 -6.18 18.80 13.73
N LEU A 105 -7.17 19.40 14.40
CA LEU A 105 -7.43 20.83 14.32
C LEU A 105 -6.25 21.67 14.85
N SER A 106 -5.52 21.17 15.85
CA SER A 106 -4.34 21.88 16.39
C SER A 106 -3.20 21.99 15.37
N GLN A 107 -2.94 20.94 14.59
CA GLN A 107 -1.95 20.97 13.51
C GLN A 107 -2.40 21.91 12.37
N PHE A 108 -3.69 21.90 12.04
CA PHE A 108 -4.26 22.86 11.09
C PHE A 108 -4.03 24.30 11.56
N GLU A 109 -4.44 24.65 12.78
CA GLU A 109 -4.28 25.99 13.32
C GLU A 109 -2.82 26.46 13.34
N LEU A 110 -1.88 25.55 13.62
CA LEU A 110 -0.45 25.84 13.64
C LEU A 110 0.13 26.17 12.26
N TYR A 111 -0.36 25.53 11.19
CA TYR A 111 0.27 25.58 9.86
C TYR A 111 -0.59 26.19 8.75
N LYS A 112 -1.83 26.58 9.02
CA LYS A 112 -2.76 27.12 8.01
C LYS A 112 -2.21 28.33 7.25
N ASP A 113 -1.52 29.24 7.93
CA ASP A 113 -0.98 30.45 7.30
C ASP A 113 0.18 30.12 6.34
N LYS A 114 1.00 29.13 6.69
CA LYS A 114 2.05 28.62 5.79
C LYS A 114 1.45 27.97 4.54
N CYS A 115 0.42 27.15 4.72
CA CYS A 115 -0.28 26.51 3.60
C CYS A 115 -0.90 27.55 2.66
N LYS A 116 -1.58 28.55 3.24
CA LYS A 116 -2.18 29.66 2.50
C LYS A 116 -1.14 30.45 1.71
N ALA A 117 0.01 30.76 2.32
CA ALA A 117 1.11 31.48 1.66
C ALA A 117 1.69 30.70 0.46
N LYS A 118 1.66 29.36 0.52
CA LYS A 118 2.14 28.47 -0.55
C LYS A 118 1.05 28.06 -1.55
N GLY A 119 -0.21 28.46 -1.32
CA GLY A 119 -1.35 28.06 -2.15
C GLY A 119 -1.68 26.56 -2.07
N VAL A 120 -1.37 25.91 -0.95
CA VAL A 120 -1.67 24.49 -0.73
C VAL A 120 -3.10 24.36 -0.21
N SER A 121 -3.90 23.52 -0.87
CA SER A 121 -5.27 23.22 -0.44
C SER A 121 -5.24 22.45 0.88
N MET A 122 -6.00 22.90 1.87
CA MET A 122 -5.97 22.30 3.21
C MET A 122 -7.13 21.34 3.40
N GLY A 123 -6.87 20.20 4.03
CA GLY A 123 -7.89 19.23 4.40
C GLY A 123 -7.83 18.87 5.88
N VAL A 124 -8.88 18.24 6.39
CA VAL A 124 -8.86 17.60 7.71
C VAL A 124 -9.26 16.14 7.58
N ARG A 125 -8.48 15.25 8.20
CA ARG A 125 -8.87 13.85 8.35
C ARG A 125 -9.91 13.75 9.45
N VAL A 126 -11.03 13.11 9.15
CA VAL A 126 -12.08 12.80 10.13
C VAL A 126 -12.11 11.32 10.44
N ASN A 127 -12.61 11.00 11.62
CA ASN A 127 -12.83 9.63 12.06
C ASN A 127 -14.34 9.31 12.00
N PRO A 128 -14.80 8.46 11.06
CA PRO A 128 -16.20 8.04 11.00
C PRO A 128 -16.60 7.08 12.14
N GLU A 129 -15.64 6.63 12.97
CA GLU A 129 -15.86 5.70 14.08
C GLU A 129 -16.59 4.43 13.64
N TYR A 130 -16.30 4.00 12.41
CA TYR A 130 -16.83 2.81 11.78
C TYR A 130 -15.73 2.16 10.94
N SER A 131 -15.52 0.87 11.14
CA SER A 131 -14.55 0.05 10.40
C SER A 131 -14.91 -1.43 10.54
N GLU A 132 -14.81 -2.18 9.45
CA GLU A 132 -14.96 -3.65 9.44
C GLU A 132 -13.58 -4.36 9.48
N VAL A 133 -12.49 -3.62 9.74
CA VAL A 133 -11.14 -4.19 9.86
C VAL A 133 -11.02 -5.00 11.16
N THR A 134 -10.73 -6.29 11.03
CA THR A 134 -10.67 -7.24 12.15
C THR A 134 -9.35 -7.21 12.93
N THR A 135 -8.25 -6.83 12.28
CA THR A 135 -6.93 -6.73 12.93
C THR A 135 -6.75 -5.34 13.54
N GLU A 136 -6.67 -5.26 14.87
CA GLU A 136 -6.59 -3.97 15.60
C GLU A 136 -5.42 -3.08 15.15
N LEU A 137 -4.26 -3.67 14.86
CA LEU A 137 -3.07 -2.93 14.38
C LEU A 137 -3.36 -2.09 13.12
N TYR A 138 -4.31 -2.54 12.29
CA TYR A 138 -4.68 -1.89 11.03
C TYR A 138 -6.05 -1.23 11.09
N ASN A 139 -6.71 -1.16 12.25
CA ASN A 139 -8.01 -0.51 12.38
C ASN A 139 -7.86 1.00 12.65
N PRO A 140 -8.06 1.87 11.65
CA PRO A 140 -7.86 3.31 11.81
C PRO A 140 -9.01 4.00 12.55
N CYS A 141 -10.12 3.30 12.81
CA CYS A 141 -11.32 3.84 13.46
C CYS A 141 -11.62 3.09 14.77
N SER A 142 -10.60 2.52 15.41
CA SER A 142 -10.73 1.95 16.75
C SER A 142 -11.23 3.03 17.75
N PRO A 143 -11.91 2.64 18.85
CA PRO A 143 -12.46 3.61 19.81
C PRO A 143 -11.44 4.60 20.38
N ASN A 144 -10.17 4.19 20.47
CA ASN A 144 -9.06 5.02 20.96
C ASN A 144 -8.13 5.45 19.82
N SER A 145 -8.64 5.51 18.59
CA SER A 145 -7.82 5.83 17.42
C SER A 145 -7.28 7.26 17.51
N ARG A 146 -5.98 7.40 17.26
CA ARG A 146 -5.31 8.70 17.11
C ARG A 146 -5.49 9.34 15.74
N LEU A 147 -6.22 8.69 14.83
CA LEU A 147 -6.26 9.05 13.40
C LEU A 147 -7.57 9.74 13.05
N GLY A 148 -7.47 11.02 12.70
CA GLY A 148 -8.60 11.87 12.35
C GLY A 148 -9.38 12.41 13.54
N VAL A 149 -10.14 13.47 13.28
CA VAL A 149 -10.96 14.18 14.26
C VAL A 149 -12.37 13.59 14.29
N THR A 150 -12.89 13.28 15.48
CA THR A 150 -14.27 12.81 15.68
C THR A 150 -15.27 13.96 15.54
N ALA A 151 -16.53 13.63 15.24
CA ALA A 151 -17.57 14.63 14.98
C ALA A 151 -17.84 15.58 16.16
N GLU A 152 -17.61 15.13 17.41
CA GLU A 152 -17.83 15.93 18.62
C GLU A 152 -16.89 17.13 18.76
N HIS A 153 -15.76 17.11 18.05
CA HIS A 153 -14.77 18.20 18.07
C HIS A 153 -15.03 19.26 17.00
N PHE A 154 -16.05 19.07 16.15
CA PHE A 154 -16.49 20.08 15.20
C PHE A 154 -17.74 20.81 15.71
N GLY A 155 -17.82 22.11 15.43
CA GLY A 155 -19.08 22.84 15.47
C GLY A 155 -19.85 22.64 14.16
N ASP A 156 -20.86 23.47 13.90
CA ASP A 156 -21.71 23.35 12.70
C ASP A 156 -21.00 23.67 11.37
N LYS A 157 -19.79 24.25 11.43
CA LYS A 157 -19.06 24.74 10.26
C LYS A 157 -17.70 24.09 10.12
N LEU A 158 -17.30 23.90 8.87
CA LEU A 158 -15.93 23.52 8.54
C LEU A 158 -15.00 24.69 8.92
N PRO A 159 -13.83 24.44 9.54
CA PRO A 159 -12.91 25.52 9.91
C PRO A 159 -12.53 26.38 8.70
N GLU A 160 -12.49 27.70 8.88
CA GLU A 160 -12.19 28.63 7.78
C GLU A 160 -10.81 28.35 7.18
N GLY A 161 -10.78 28.07 5.88
CA GLY A 161 -9.56 27.72 5.14
C GLY A 161 -9.40 26.22 4.86
N ILE A 162 -10.16 25.34 5.52
CA ILE A 162 -10.24 23.94 5.10
C ILE A 162 -11.09 23.83 3.83
N ASP A 163 -10.50 23.26 2.79
CA ASP A 163 -11.14 23.02 1.49
C ASP A 163 -11.75 21.63 1.38
N GLY A 164 -11.31 20.65 2.18
CA GLY A 164 -11.83 19.28 2.06
C GLY A 164 -11.69 18.39 3.28
N ILE A 165 -12.34 17.23 3.16
CA ILE A 165 -12.46 16.24 4.22
C ILE A 165 -11.86 14.93 3.73
N HIS A 166 -11.09 14.27 4.58
CA HIS A 166 -10.51 12.96 4.30
C HIS A 166 -10.97 11.95 5.34
N PHE A 167 -11.25 10.73 4.91
CA PHE A 167 -11.30 9.59 5.82
C PHE A 167 -10.54 8.42 5.21
N HIS A 168 -10.07 7.53 6.07
CA HIS A 168 -9.53 6.24 5.65
C HIS A 168 -9.90 5.24 6.73
N ALA A 169 -10.82 4.34 6.37
CA ALA A 169 -11.46 3.37 7.27
C ALA A 169 -11.42 1.93 6.75
N LEU A 170 -10.84 1.71 5.56
CA LEU A 170 -10.81 0.41 4.89
C LEU A 170 -9.39 -0.17 4.86
N CYS A 171 -9.30 -1.49 4.96
CA CYS A 171 -8.09 -2.28 4.71
C CYS A 171 -8.48 -3.53 3.91
N GLU A 172 -8.09 -3.57 2.63
CA GLU A 172 -8.39 -4.68 1.69
C GLU A 172 -9.89 -5.09 1.62
N ASN A 173 -10.79 -4.13 1.83
CA ASN A 173 -12.23 -4.38 1.87
C ASN A 173 -12.88 -4.35 0.48
N ASP A 174 -14.14 -4.81 0.41
CA ASP A 174 -14.98 -4.79 -0.79
C ASP A 174 -15.75 -3.45 -0.96
N SER A 175 -16.54 -3.35 -2.02
CA SER A 175 -17.34 -2.16 -2.32
C SER A 175 -18.56 -1.99 -1.39
N TYR A 176 -19.03 -3.05 -0.73
CA TYR A 176 -20.14 -2.99 0.23
C TYR A 176 -19.69 -2.44 1.58
N THR A 177 -18.47 -2.77 2.03
CA THR A 177 -17.89 -2.11 3.20
C THR A 177 -17.71 -0.60 2.95
N LEU A 178 -17.33 -0.19 1.73
CA LEU A 178 -17.29 1.24 1.38
C LEU A 178 -18.67 1.89 1.51
N GLU A 179 -19.72 1.27 0.98
CA GLU A 179 -21.09 1.79 1.07
C GLU A 179 -21.51 2.05 2.53
N LYS A 180 -21.36 1.05 3.40
CA LYS A 180 -21.64 1.20 4.84
C LYS A 180 -20.77 2.26 5.51
N THR A 181 -19.50 2.36 5.10
CA THR A 181 -18.57 3.39 5.60
C THR A 181 -19.06 4.78 5.21
N LEU A 182 -19.53 4.96 3.98
CA LEU A 182 -20.12 6.22 3.52
C LEU A 182 -21.40 6.55 4.27
N GLU A 183 -22.26 5.58 4.57
CA GLU A 183 -23.43 5.82 5.43
C GLU A 183 -23.06 6.32 6.83
N ALA A 184 -22.03 5.75 7.45
CA ALA A 184 -21.53 6.21 8.74
C ALA A 184 -20.91 7.62 8.64
N PHE A 185 -20.10 7.85 7.60
CA PHE A 185 -19.46 9.12 7.32
C PHE A 185 -20.48 10.24 7.06
N GLU A 186 -21.48 10.01 6.21
CA GLU A 186 -22.54 10.99 5.91
C GLU A 186 -23.42 11.29 7.12
N ARG A 187 -23.73 10.28 7.93
CA ARG A 187 -24.51 10.47 9.17
C ARG A 187 -23.80 11.37 10.16
N LYS A 188 -22.48 11.22 10.31
CA LYS A 188 -21.66 11.99 11.27
C LYS A 188 -21.19 13.32 10.73
N PHE A 189 -20.89 13.43 9.44
CA PHE A 189 -20.22 14.59 8.85
C PHE A 189 -20.97 15.22 7.68
N GLY A 190 -22.18 14.76 7.33
CA GLY A 190 -22.95 15.27 6.19
C GLY A 190 -23.17 16.78 6.19
N TYR A 191 -23.25 17.39 7.37
CA TYR A 191 -23.36 18.85 7.51
C TYR A 191 -22.05 19.58 7.14
N LEU A 192 -20.88 18.97 7.34
CA LEU A 192 -19.58 19.48 6.90
C LEU A 192 -19.29 19.16 5.43
N ILE A 193 -19.68 17.98 4.93
CA ILE A 193 -19.47 17.59 3.53
C ILE A 193 -20.09 18.63 2.58
N LYS A 194 -21.27 19.16 2.91
CA LYS A 194 -21.92 20.21 2.12
C LYS A 194 -21.11 21.51 1.98
N GLN A 195 -20.15 21.75 2.88
CA GLN A 195 -19.31 22.95 2.93
C GLN A 195 -17.94 22.73 2.27
N ALA A 196 -17.54 21.48 2.04
CA ALA A 196 -16.28 21.13 1.42
C ALA A 196 -16.29 21.37 -0.10
N LYS A 197 -15.10 21.41 -0.69
CA LYS A 197 -14.86 21.40 -2.15
C LYS A 197 -14.47 20.02 -2.64
N TRP A 198 -13.80 19.22 -1.81
CA TRP A 198 -13.40 17.86 -2.13
C TRP A 198 -13.51 16.93 -0.93
N VAL A 199 -13.70 15.65 -1.21
CA VAL A 199 -13.66 14.57 -0.21
C VAL A 199 -12.75 13.46 -0.70
N ASN A 200 -11.83 13.02 0.15
CA ASN A 200 -10.94 11.89 -0.13
C ASN A 200 -11.37 10.68 0.73
N PHE A 201 -11.74 9.58 0.07
CA PHE A 201 -12.24 8.34 0.68
C PHE A 201 -11.12 7.40 1.14
N GLY A 202 -9.87 7.84 1.08
CA GLY A 202 -8.73 7.05 1.53
C GLY A 202 -8.44 5.87 0.61
N GLY A 203 -7.59 4.97 1.10
CA GLY A 203 -7.28 3.69 0.46
C GLY A 203 -8.14 2.53 0.98
N GLY A 204 -7.70 1.30 0.71
CA GLY A 204 -8.36 0.06 1.14
C GLY A 204 -9.38 -0.51 0.16
N HIS A 205 -9.64 0.20 -0.95
CA HIS A 205 -10.50 -0.25 -2.05
C HIS A 205 -9.77 -1.26 -2.93
N LEU A 206 -9.93 -2.57 -2.66
CA LEU A 206 -9.18 -3.61 -3.36
C LEU A 206 -9.79 -3.99 -4.73
N MET A 207 -10.06 -2.98 -5.57
CA MET A 207 -10.86 -3.10 -6.79
C MET A 207 -10.26 -3.99 -7.88
N THR A 208 -8.96 -4.27 -7.83
CA THR A 208 -8.26 -5.14 -8.80
C THR A 208 -8.18 -6.60 -8.35
N ARG A 209 -8.65 -6.93 -7.13
CA ARG A 209 -8.76 -8.32 -6.69
C ARG A 209 -9.87 -9.02 -7.45
N LYS A 210 -9.60 -10.25 -7.89
CA LYS A 210 -10.62 -11.13 -8.48
C LYS A 210 -11.83 -11.26 -7.54
N GLY A 211 -13.03 -11.04 -8.09
CA GLY A 211 -14.29 -11.13 -7.36
C GLY A 211 -14.73 -9.84 -6.65
N TYR A 212 -13.95 -8.76 -6.73
CA TYR A 212 -14.41 -7.44 -6.30
C TYR A 212 -15.53 -6.93 -7.22
N ASP A 213 -16.64 -6.46 -6.65
CA ASP A 213 -17.75 -5.90 -7.43
C ASP A 213 -17.48 -4.44 -7.82
N VAL A 214 -16.87 -4.27 -8.99
CA VAL A 214 -16.51 -2.98 -9.58
C VAL A 214 -17.75 -2.18 -10.01
N GLU A 215 -18.80 -2.85 -10.47
CA GLU A 215 -20.03 -2.18 -10.89
C GLU A 215 -20.76 -1.59 -9.70
N HIS A 216 -20.80 -2.33 -8.59
CA HIS A 216 -21.28 -1.83 -7.32
C HIS A 216 -20.47 -0.63 -6.85
N LEU A 217 -19.13 -0.69 -6.86
CA LEU A 217 -18.28 0.47 -6.52
C LEU A 217 -18.64 1.71 -7.34
N ILE A 218 -18.74 1.58 -8.67
CA ILE A 218 -19.10 2.71 -9.54
C ILE A 218 -20.47 3.28 -9.18
N SER A 219 -21.46 2.41 -8.87
CA SER A 219 -22.79 2.86 -8.46
C SER A 219 -22.76 3.63 -7.14
N VAL A 220 -22.01 3.16 -6.14
CA VAL A 220 -21.82 3.82 -4.83
C VAL A 220 -21.20 5.20 -5.00
N LEU A 221 -20.12 5.29 -5.80
CA LEU A 221 -19.44 6.56 -6.09
C LEU A 221 -20.36 7.55 -6.80
N LYS A 222 -21.12 7.10 -7.81
CA LYS A 222 -22.11 7.94 -8.51
C LYS A 222 -23.24 8.39 -7.59
N ALA A 223 -23.72 7.50 -6.72
CA ALA A 223 -24.76 7.84 -5.77
C ALA A 223 -24.27 8.93 -4.81
N PHE A 224 -23.06 8.81 -4.26
CA PHE A 224 -22.47 9.87 -3.43
C PHE A 224 -22.37 11.21 -4.20
N LYS A 225 -21.82 11.18 -5.42
CA LYS A 225 -21.73 12.39 -6.26
C LYS A 225 -23.09 13.01 -6.58
N SER A 226 -24.14 12.21 -6.76
CA SER A 226 -25.50 12.74 -7.00
C SER A 226 -26.05 13.52 -5.80
N ARG A 227 -25.68 13.13 -4.57
CA ARG A 227 -26.04 13.84 -3.33
C ARG A 227 -25.20 15.10 -3.09
N TYR A 228 -23.93 15.07 -3.54
CA TYR A 228 -22.96 16.16 -3.36
C TYR A 228 -22.28 16.52 -4.70
N ASN A 229 -23.06 17.04 -5.65
CA ASN A 229 -22.62 17.24 -7.04
C ASN A 229 -21.47 18.23 -7.22
N HIS A 230 -21.24 19.11 -6.24
CA HIS A 230 -20.15 20.09 -6.22
C HIS A 230 -18.84 19.53 -5.66
N ILE A 231 -18.85 18.32 -5.09
CA ILE A 231 -17.69 17.70 -4.46
C ILE A 231 -16.83 16.97 -5.48
N HIS A 232 -15.54 17.31 -5.49
CA HIS A 232 -14.51 16.50 -6.12
C HIS A 232 -14.17 15.29 -5.24
N VAL A 233 -14.38 14.08 -5.76
CA VAL A 233 -14.19 12.83 -5.00
C VAL A 233 -12.86 12.20 -5.37
N ILE A 234 -12.07 11.85 -4.36
CA ILE A 234 -10.74 11.26 -4.50
C ILE A 234 -10.70 9.89 -3.81
N LEU A 235 -10.09 8.89 -4.43
CA LEU A 235 -9.72 7.63 -3.80
C LEU A 235 -8.20 7.46 -3.90
N GLU A 236 -7.59 6.84 -2.89
CA GLU A 236 -6.14 6.65 -2.82
C GLU A 236 -5.74 5.19 -2.50
N PRO A 237 -6.14 4.20 -3.32
CA PRO A 237 -5.74 2.82 -3.08
C PRO A 237 -4.22 2.63 -3.29
N GLY A 238 -3.60 1.83 -2.43
CA GLY A 238 -2.21 1.39 -2.55
C GLY A 238 -2.14 0.02 -3.20
N SER A 239 -2.49 -1.03 -2.44
CA SER A 239 -2.43 -2.43 -2.90
C SER A 239 -3.10 -2.66 -4.24
N ALA A 240 -4.25 -2.03 -4.51
CA ALA A 240 -4.96 -2.26 -5.77
C ALA A 240 -4.10 -1.96 -7.02
N PHE A 241 -3.16 -1.02 -6.95
CA PHE A 241 -2.25 -0.74 -8.06
C PHE A 241 -1.33 -1.93 -8.37
N ALA A 242 -0.76 -2.53 -7.33
CA ALA A 242 0.25 -3.59 -7.44
C ALA A 242 -0.26 -4.99 -7.05
N TRP A 243 -1.57 -5.16 -6.84
CA TRP A 243 -2.20 -6.41 -6.44
C TRP A 243 -1.98 -7.51 -7.49
N GLN A 244 -1.33 -8.59 -7.09
CA GLN A 244 -0.98 -9.73 -7.93
C GLN A 244 -0.28 -9.32 -9.23
N THR A 245 0.61 -8.34 -9.13
CA THR A 245 1.42 -7.86 -10.26
C THR A 245 2.81 -8.46 -10.32
N GLY A 246 3.24 -9.18 -9.29
CA GLY A 246 4.60 -9.68 -9.25
C GLY A 246 4.90 -10.56 -8.05
N TYR A 247 6.15 -10.98 -8.01
CA TYR A 247 6.61 -12.11 -7.23
C TYR A 247 7.87 -11.78 -6.44
N LEU A 248 8.12 -12.54 -5.39
CA LEU A 248 9.45 -12.69 -4.81
C LEU A 248 9.96 -14.07 -5.22
N VAL A 249 11.01 -14.09 -6.04
CA VAL A 249 11.68 -15.33 -6.45
C VAL A 249 12.87 -15.54 -5.52
N SER A 250 12.93 -16.69 -4.86
CA SER A 250 14.01 -17.09 -3.97
C SER A 250 14.55 -18.48 -4.34
N GLN A 251 15.55 -18.94 -3.60
CA GLN A 251 16.20 -20.23 -3.79
C GLN A 251 16.34 -20.97 -2.45
N VAL A 252 16.19 -22.29 -2.48
CA VAL A 252 16.49 -23.16 -1.34
C VAL A 252 18.01 -23.24 -1.15
N LEU A 253 18.50 -22.82 0.02
CA LEU A 253 19.90 -22.91 0.43
C LEU A 253 20.18 -24.19 1.20
N ASP A 254 19.22 -24.65 2.00
CA ASP A 254 19.36 -25.85 2.82
C ASP A 254 17.99 -26.46 3.13
N VAL A 255 17.97 -27.74 3.52
CA VAL A 255 16.78 -28.42 4.02
C VAL A 255 17.14 -29.12 5.32
N VAL A 256 16.66 -28.58 6.43
CA VAL A 256 16.96 -29.08 7.78
C VAL A 256 15.77 -29.84 8.36
N GLU A 257 16.05 -30.81 9.22
CA GLU A 257 15.02 -31.56 9.94
C GLU A 257 15.30 -31.56 11.45
N SER A 258 14.28 -31.25 12.24
CA SER A 258 14.35 -31.31 13.70
C SER A 258 13.04 -31.84 14.26
N ASN A 259 13.10 -32.91 15.05
CA ASN A 259 11.94 -33.57 15.65
C ASN A 259 10.82 -33.89 14.65
N GLY A 260 11.18 -34.34 13.44
CA GLY A 260 10.24 -34.68 12.37
C GLY A 260 9.66 -33.48 11.61
N VAL A 261 10.08 -32.25 11.92
CA VAL A 261 9.71 -31.05 11.15
C VAL A 261 10.81 -30.74 10.15
N LYS A 262 10.49 -30.84 8.86
CA LYS A 262 11.37 -30.39 7.76
C LYS A 262 11.19 -28.90 7.51
N THR A 263 12.29 -28.17 7.37
CA THR A 263 12.31 -26.74 7.04
C THR A 263 13.18 -26.50 5.81
N ALA A 264 12.60 -25.92 4.77
CA ALA A 264 13.34 -25.43 3.61
C ALA A 264 13.86 -24.01 3.91
N MET A 265 15.17 -23.86 4.02
CA MET A 265 15.84 -22.59 4.30
C MET A 265 16.05 -21.85 2.99
N LEU A 266 15.49 -20.64 2.85
CA LEU A 266 15.54 -19.84 1.63
C LEU A 266 16.50 -18.68 1.78
N ASP A 267 17.06 -18.19 0.67
CA ASP A 267 17.95 -17.01 0.60
C ASP A 267 17.23 -15.65 0.76
N ILE A 268 16.25 -15.61 1.63
CA ILE A 268 15.43 -14.44 2.00
C ILE A 268 15.23 -14.42 3.51
N SER A 269 14.54 -13.41 4.06
CA SER A 269 14.07 -13.37 5.45
C SER A 269 12.65 -12.83 5.46
N PHE A 270 11.74 -13.47 6.18
CA PHE A 270 10.38 -12.98 6.36
C PHE A 270 10.40 -11.67 7.16
N THR A 271 11.17 -11.58 8.23
CA THR A 271 11.30 -10.34 9.00
C THR A 271 11.86 -9.18 8.18
N ALA A 272 12.86 -9.45 7.33
CA ALA A 272 13.50 -8.39 6.57
C ALA A 272 12.79 -8.06 5.24
N HIS A 273 12.18 -9.04 4.57
CA HIS A 273 11.72 -8.90 3.19
C HIS A 273 10.19 -9.00 3.07
N MET A 274 9.52 -9.76 3.93
CA MET A 274 8.06 -9.90 3.92
C MET A 274 7.48 -9.71 5.33
N PRO A 275 7.70 -8.57 6.00
CA PRO A 275 7.38 -8.41 7.42
C PRO A 275 5.89 -8.62 7.72
N ASP A 276 4.98 -8.30 6.80
CA ASP A 276 3.54 -8.53 6.98
C ASP A 276 3.16 -10.01 7.07
N CYS A 277 3.98 -10.93 6.55
CA CYS A 277 3.80 -12.35 6.79
C CYS A 277 3.90 -12.73 8.28
N LEU A 278 4.56 -11.88 9.09
CA LEU A 278 4.71 -12.05 10.53
C LEU A 278 3.85 -11.06 11.34
N GLU A 279 3.80 -9.79 10.92
CA GLU A 279 3.08 -8.71 11.62
C GLU A 279 1.56 -8.80 11.44
N MET A 280 1.11 -9.30 10.28
CA MET A 280 -0.30 -9.43 9.91
C MET A 280 -0.52 -10.78 9.24
N PRO A 281 -0.40 -11.92 9.97
CA PRO A 281 0.10 -13.22 9.50
C PRO A 281 -0.39 -13.64 8.11
N TYR A 282 0.14 -12.97 7.09
CA TYR A 282 -0.27 -13.12 5.72
C TYR A 282 0.39 -14.38 5.22
N ARG A 283 -0.41 -15.30 4.70
CA ARG A 283 0.08 -16.57 4.21
C ARG A 283 0.23 -16.48 2.69
N PRO A 284 1.46 -16.24 2.18
CA PRO A 284 1.64 -16.04 0.77
C PRO A 284 1.45 -17.34 -0.01
N LYS A 285 0.87 -17.23 -1.19
CA LYS A 285 0.78 -18.37 -2.10
C LYS A 285 2.16 -18.65 -2.69
N ILE A 286 2.58 -19.91 -2.66
CA ILE A 286 3.83 -20.37 -3.29
C ILE A 286 3.48 -21.19 -4.53
N TRP A 287 4.20 -20.95 -5.63
CA TRP A 287 4.01 -21.71 -6.87
C TRP A 287 4.30 -23.20 -6.66
N GLY A 288 3.40 -24.06 -7.13
CA GLY A 288 3.52 -25.50 -6.99
C GLY A 288 3.35 -26.04 -5.55
N ALA A 289 2.95 -25.17 -4.62
CA ALA A 289 2.69 -25.54 -3.23
C ALA A 289 1.19 -25.48 -2.89
N THR A 290 0.80 -26.25 -1.88
CA THR A 290 -0.54 -26.24 -1.28
C THR A 290 -0.44 -26.10 0.24
N ASP A 291 -1.59 -25.97 0.89
CA ASP A 291 -1.67 -26.25 2.32
C ASP A 291 -1.23 -27.69 2.63
N PRO A 292 -0.84 -27.98 3.89
CA PRO A 292 -0.33 -29.29 4.28
C PRO A 292 -1.25 -30.45 3.90
N ILE A 293 -0.73 -31.41 3.15
CA ILE A 293 -1.42 -32.65 2.75
C ILE A 293 -0.63 -33.84 3.30
N LYS A 294 -1.30 -34.68 4.09
CA LYS A 294 -0.70 -35.88 4.67
C LYS A 294 -0.10 -36.78 3.58
N GLY A 295 1.17 -37.14 3.73
CA GLY A 295 1.90 -38.02 2.80
C GLY A 295 2.59 -37.29 1.65
N LYS A 296 2.36 -35.98 1.44
CA LYS A 296 3.15 -35.17 0.51
C LYS A 296 4.40 -34.60 1.19
N PRO A 297 5.49 -34.37 0.44
CA PRO A 297 6.63 -33.58 0.90
C PRO A 297 6.13 -32.25 1.48
N THR A 298 6.36 -32.03 2.77
CA THR A 298 5.84 -30.89 3.51
C THR A 298 6.96 -30.21 4.26
N TYR A 299 7.05 -28.89 4.11
CA TYR A 299 8.14 -28.09 4.65
C TYR A 299 7.57 -26.84 5.31
N ARG A 300 8.08 -26.54 6.50
CA ARG A 300 8.14 -25.16 6.99
C ARG A 300 9.06 -24.38 6.07
N ILE A 301 8.75 -23.11 5.82
CA ILE A 301 9.57 -22.27 4.94
C ILE A 301 10.34 -21.29 5.81
N GLY A 302 11.67 -21.44 5.89
CA GLY A 302 12.54 -20.67 6.77
C GLY A 302 13.30 -19.57 6.02
N GLY A 303 13.55 -18.45 6.71
CA GLY A 303 14.44 -17.39 6.27
C GLY A 303 15.85 -17.52 6.86
N THR A 304 16.77 -16.69 6.35
CA THR A 304 18.19 -16.66 6.71
C THR A 304 18.53 -15.84 7.95
N SER A 305 17.62 -15.06 8.52
CA SER A 305 17.97 -14.28 9.72
C SER A 305 18.09 -15.18 10.95
N CYS A 306 18.77 -14.69 11.99
CA CYS A 306 18.94 -15.44 13.23
C CYS A 306 17.69 -15.39 14.13
N LEU A 307 16.61 -14.74 13.71
CA LEU A 307 15.39 -14.65 14.51
C LEU A 307 14.70 -16.01 14.51
N SER A 308 14.38 -16.54 15.70
CA SER A 308 13.74 -17.85 15.84
C SER A 308 12.38 -17.95 15.15
N GLY A 309 11.67 -16.83 14.99
CA GLY A 309 10.40 -16.70 14.29
C GLY A 309 10.53 -16.38 12.80
N ASP A 310 11.72 -16.43 12.20
CA ASP A 310 11.92 -16.14 10.77
C ASP A 310 11.53 -17.34 9.89
N TYR A 311 10.25 -17.72 9.95
CA TYR A 311 9.69 -18.78 9.14
C TYR A 311 8.19 -18.59 8.94
N MET A 312 7.67 -19.21 7.89
CA MET A 312 6.24 -19.36 7.65
C MET A 312 5.75 -20.78 7.89
N PHE A 313 4.43 -20.90 8.11
CA PHE A 313 3.77 -22.18 8.31
C PHE A 313 4.03 -23.16 7.16
N GLU A 314 3.72 -24.43 7.40
CA GLU A 314 4.02 -25.53 6.50
C GLU A 314 3.33 -25.43 5.14
N TYR A 315 4.02 -25.81 4.06
CA TYR A 315 3.46 -25.98 2.73
C TYR A 315 3.81 -27.38 2.21
N SER A 316 2.88 -27.99 1.47
CA SER A 316 3.14 -29.24 0.75
C SER A 316 3.47 -28.99 -0.71
N PHE A 317 4.37 -29.80 -1.26
CA PHE A 317 4.80 -29.77 -2.65
C PHE A 317 4.57 -31.14 -3.30
N GLU A 318 4.52 -31.20 -4.64
CA GLU A 318 4.40 -32.48 -5.34
C GLU A 318 5.69 -33.32 -5.26
N ASN A 319 6.85 -32.67 -5.30
CA ASN A 319 8.16 -33.31 -5.24
C ASN A 319 8.94 -32.77 -4.02
N GLU A 320 9.93 -33.54 -3.55
CA GLU A 320 10.84 -33.06 -2.51
C GLU A 320 11.63 -31.85 -2.98
N LEU A 321 11.71 -30.82 -2.13
CA LEU A 321 12.56 -29.66 -2.36
C LEU A 321 14.03 -30.02 -2.16
N LYS A 322 14.89 -29.51 -3.03
CA LYS A 322 16.34 -29.68 -3.01
C LYS A 322 17.04 -28.33 -2.97
N VAL A 323 18.26 -28.32 -2.45
CA VAL A 323 19.15 -27.16 -2.55
C VAL A 323 19.29 -26.74 -4.00
N GLY A 324 19.08 -25.46 -4.26
CA GLY A 324 19.09 -24.88 -5.60
C GLY A 324 17.71 -24.69 -6.22
N ASP A 325 16.66 -25.35 -5.71
CA ASP A 325 15.30 -25.20 -6.23
C ASP A 325 14.77 -23.77 -6.01
N ARG A 326 13.98 -23.28 -6.96
CA ARG A 326 13.32 -21.98 -6.88
C ARG A 326 12.04 -22.08 -6.06
N VAL A 327 11.85 -21.14 -5.14
CA VAL A 327 10.57 -20.93 -4.44
C VAL A 327 10.05 -19.56 -4.85
N VAL A 328 8.84 -19.51 -5.39
CA VAL A 328 8.25 -18.28 -5.93
C VAL A 328 7.01 -17.93 -5.13
N PHE A 329 7.07 -16.79 -4.44
CA PHE A 329 5.96 -16.24 -3.68
C PHE A 329 5.14 -15.29 -4.57
N ASP A 330 3.84 -15.51 -4.61
CA ASP A 330 2.86 -14.66 -5.30
C ASP A 330 2.58 -13.38 -4.52
N ASP A 331 2.18 -12.32 -5.23
CA ASP A 331 1.68 -11.06 -4.67
C ASP A 331 2.65 -10.32 -3.72
N MET A 332 3.92 -10.21 -4.12
CA MET A 332 5.00 -9.70 -3.25
C MET A 332 5.52 -8.31 -3.62
N ILE A 333 4.70 -7.48 -4.27
CA ILE A 333 5.11 -6.14 -4.72
C ILE A 333 4.58 -5.02 -3.82
N HIS A 334 3.35 -5.14 -3.33
CA HIS A 334 2.74 -4.17 -2.43
C HIS A 334 3.02 -4.52 -0.97
N TYR A 335 3.22 -3.50 -0.12
CA TYR A 335 3.55 -3.63 1.30
C TYR A 335 4.76 -4.51 1.66
N THR A 336 5.60 -4.85 0.67
CA THR A 336 6.87 -5.56 0.86
C THR A 336 8.05 -4.60 0.74
N MET A 337 8.42 -4.18 -0.47
CA MET A 337 9.60 -3.34 -0.76
C MET A 337 9.62 -2.01 0.00
N VAL A 338 8.45 -1.47 0.32
CA VAL A 338 8.29 -0.22 1.09
C VAL A 338 8.54 -0.40 2.59
N LYS A 339 8.58 -1.65 3.08
CA LYS A 339 8.85 -2.02 4.48
C LYS A 339 10.09 -2.91 4.63
N SER A 340 10.68 -3.35 3.52
CA SER A 340 11.81 -4.25 3.55
C SER A 340 13.06 -3.54 4.06
N ASN A 341 13.95 -4.33 4.66
CA ASN A 341 15.14 -3.84 5.32
C ASN A 341 16.27 -4.86 5.21
N MET A 342 17.40 -4.58 5.86
CA MET A 342 18.58 -5.45 5.91
C MET A 342 18.89 -5.84 7.36
N PHE A 343 17.85 -6.21 8.12
CA PHE A 343 18.03 -6.76 9.46
C PHE A 343 19.01 -7.94 9.43
N ASN A 344 19.86 -8.07 10.46
CA ASN A 344 20.99 -9.00 10.49
C ASN A 344 22.01 -8.88 9.34
N GLY A 345 21.94 -7.83 8.51
CA GLY A 345 22.79 -7.71 7.32
C GLY A 345 22.49 -8.75 6.24
N VAL A 346 21.30 -9.38 6.27
CA VAL A 346 20.89 -10.30 5.20
C VAL A 346 20.84 -9.55 3.86
N SER A 347 21.20 -10.24 2.79
CA SER A 347 21.19 -9.64 1.45
C SER A 347 19.75 -9.33 1.05
N HIS A 348 19.49 -8.07 0.73
CA HIS A 348 18.17 -7.66 0.25
C HIS A 348 17.93 -8.18 -1.17
N PRO A 349 16.72 -8.70 -1.50
CA PRO A 349 16.40 -9.14 -2.85
C PRO A 349 16.57 -8.00 -3.85
N SER A 350 17.09 -8.30 -5.03
CA SER A 350 17.15 -7.33 -6.12
C SER A 350 15.73 -6.91 -6.55
N ILE A 351 15.62 -5.78 -7.24
CA ILE A 351 14.35 -5.31 -7.81
C ILE A 351 14.47 -5.40 -9.33
N ALA A 352 13.47 -5.97 -9.98
CA ALA A 352 13.43 -6.13 -11.42
C ALA A 352 12.01 -5.93 -11.99
N ILE A 353 11.96 -5.71 -13.30
CA ILE A 353 10.74 -5.67 -14.10
C ILE A 353 10.82 -6.81 -15.11
N TRP A 354 9.73 -7.58 -15.23
CA TRP A 354 9.50 -8.44 -16.37
C TRP A 354 8.74 -7.65 -17.42
N THR A 355 9.40 -7.31 -18.53
CA THR A 355 8.83 -6.42 -19.55
C THR A 355 7.78 -7.15 -20.39
N LYS A 356 6.94 -6.39 -21.10
CA LYS A 356 5.95 -6.94 -22.05
C LYS A 356 6.60 -7.72 -23.22
N GLU A 357 7.86 -7.45 -23.54
CA GLU A 357 8.67 -8.21 -24.51
C GLU A 357 9.30 -9.50 -23.92
N ASN A 358 8.84 -9.94 -22.74
CA ASN A 358 9.34 -11.13 -22.03
C ASN A 358 10.84 -11.10 -21.73
N GLN A 359 11.32 -9.94 -21.30
CA GLN A 359 12.71 -9.71 -20.87
C GLN A 359 12.79 -9.45 -19.37
N PHE A 360 13.84 -9.99 -18.75
CA PHE A 360 14.23 -9.63 -17.40
C PHE A 360 15.02 -8.32 -17.42
N GLN A 361 14.53 -7.30 -16.72
CA GLN A 361 15.22 -6.03 -16.56
C GLN A 361 15.54 -5.79 -15.08
N LEU A 362 16.82 -5.91 -14.72
CA LEU A 362 17.30 -5.55 -13.39
C LEU A 362 17.18 -4.02 -13.20
N VAL A 363 16.48 -3.60 -12.15
CA VAL A 363 16.30 -2.19 -11.78
C VAL A 363 17.28 -1.78 -10.70
N ARG A 364 17.41 -2.61 -9.65
CA ARG A 364 18.30 -2.32 -8.53
C ARG A 364 18.87 -3.61 -7.96
N LYS A 365 20.16 -3.60 -7.71
CA LYS A 365 20.87 -4.61 -6.92
C LYS A 365 21.43 -3.95 -5.67
N PHE A 366 21.23 -4.62 -4.54
CA PHE A 366 21.70 -4.13 -3.24
C PHE A 366 23.01 -4.81 -2.87
N GLY A 367 23.88 -4.09 -2.14
CA GLY A 367 25.15 -4.63 -1.67
C GLY A 367 25.54 -4.13 -0.29
N TYR A 368 26.78 -4.41 0.10
CA TYR A 368 27.31 -4.05 1.42
C TYR A 368 27.23 -2.55 1.74
N VAL A 369 27.38 -1.69 0.72
CA VAL A 369 27.32 -0.23 0.90
C VAL A 369 25.93 0.22 1.35
N ASP A 370 24.85 -0.36 0.79
CA ASP A 370 23.47 -0.05 1.19
C ASP A 370 23.21 -0.43 2.66
N TYR A 371 23.79 -1.55 3.13
CA TYR A 371 23.71 -1.95 4.53
C TYR A 371 24.48 -0.98 5.42
N LYS A 372 25.73 -0.67 5.05
CA LYS A 372 26.63 0.18 5.83
C LYS A 372 26.12 1.61 5.97
N SER A 373 25.64 2.22 4.88
CA SER A 373 25.25 3.65 4.85
C SER A 373 24.01 3.97 5.69
N ARG A 374 23.29 2.95 6.16
CA ARG A 374 22.17 3.12 7.10
C ARG A 374 22.61 3.21 8.57
N LEU A 375 23.87 2.88 8.86
CA LEU A 375 24.36 2.67 10.22
C LEU A 375 25.37 3.73 10.68
N SER A 376 26.11 4.40 9.77
CA SER A 376 26.94 5.57 10.09
C SER A 376 27.49 6.31 8.88
#